data_AF-A0A7W4IUT3-F1
#
_entry.id   AF-A0A7W4IUT3-F1
#
_cell.length_a   1.000
_cell.length_b   1.000
_cell.length_c   1.000
_cell.angle_alpha   90.00
_cell.angle_beta   90.00
_cell.angle_gamma   90.00
#
_symmetry.space_group_name_H-M   'P 1'
#
loop_
_entity.id
_entity.type
_entity.pdbx_description
1 polymer ?
#
loop_
_entity_poly.entity_id
_entity_poly.type
_entity_poly.pdbx_seq_one_letter_code
_entity_poly.pdbx_strand_id
1 'polypeptide(L)'
;MSAARVLMAGLLACPVAACAPAAWQDPFLVRGDSRAAAIPTVSVEHSYTPALDQGRPDSRVAYGAPDTPIYRDRPLNETLRGSIELADYTRALDLAGMMAPLRQAGPFTVFAVPNLPMEQLARASGPSGSVPAPAVLHRALAYSIVRGAYPAARLRQMVAAAPGNRVSLPTVAGGTVLVGRDPGTGRLVLSDGAGGVAPIWIDGMPQSNGVLYLTRSLLGVPPASDDGAPARTG
;
A
#
# COMPACT_ATOMS: atom_id res chain seq x y z
N MET A 1 -54.88 -9.30 -50.93
CA MET A 1 -53.55 -9.12 -51.56
C MET A 1 -53.18 -7.64 -51.38
N SER A 2 -52.12 -7.17 -50.73
CA SER A 2 -51.03 -7.70 -49.91
C SER A 2 -50.58 -6.51 -49.03
N ALA A 3 -50.29 -6.74 -47.75
CA ALA A 3 -49.82 -5.70 -46.83
C ALA A 3 -48.32 -5.50 -46.99
N ALA A 4 -47.86 -4.29 -47.34
CA ALA A 4 -46.44 -3.94 -47.38
C ALA A 4 -46.03 -3.29 -46.05
N ARG A 5 -45.43 -4.09 -45.16
CA ARG A 5 -44.72 -3.63 -43.97
C ARG A 5 -43.32 -3.15 -44.39
N VAL A 6 -43.06 -1.86 -44.21
CA VAL A 6 -41.72 -1.27 -44.28
C VAL A 6 -40.96 -1.67 -43.00
N LEU A 7 -39.90 -2.45 -43.16
CA LEU A 7 -39.00 -2.88 -42.08
C LEU A 7 -38.00 -1.75 -41.78
N MET A 8 -38.07 -1.24 -40.56
CA MET A 8 -37.14 -0.25 -40.02
C MET A 8 -36.00 -0.96 -39.25
N ALA A 9 -34.77 -0.54 -39.56
CA ALA A 9 -33.58 -0.43 -38.72
C ALA A 9 -33.35 -1.38 -37.53
N GLY A 10 -32.20 -2.06 -37.57
CA GLY A 10 -31.61 -2.74 -36.41
C GLY A 10 -30.19 -3.18 -36.69
N LEU A 11 -29.27 -2.23 -36.97
CA LEU A 11 -27.83 -2.52 -36.95
C LEU A 11 -27.45 -2.82 -35.49
N LEU A 12 -27.37 -4.09 -35.15
CA LEU A 12 -26.86 -4.57 -33.87
C LEU A 12 -25.35 -4.26 -33.81
N ALA A 13 -25.00 -3.15 -33.20
CA ALA A 13 -23.63 -2.85 -32.82
C ALA A 13 -23.20 -3.83 -31.72
N CYS A 14 -22.41 -4.82 -32.09
CA CYS A 14 -21.75 -5.75 -31.18
C CYS A 14 -20.77 -4.94 -30.31
N PRO A 15 -20.85 -4.94 -28.97
CA PRO A 15 -19.84 -4.29 -28.16
C PRO A 15 -18.56 -5.10 -28.29
N VAL A 16 -17.52 -4.46 -28.83
CA VAL A 16 -16.17 -5.01 -28.87
C VAL A 16 -15.71 -5.14 -27.41
N ALA A 17 -15.86 -6.33 -26.84
CA ALA A 17 -15.21 -6.68 -25.59
C ALA A 17 -13.70 -6.64 -25.86
N ALA A 18 -13.08 -5.52 -25.53
CA ALA A 18 -11.64 -5.40 -25.49
C ALA A 18 -11.11 -6.30 -24.35
N CYS A 19 -10.90 -7.58 -24.67
CA CYS A 19 -10.04 -8.45 -23.89
C CYS A 19 -8.61 -7.92 -24.04
N ALA A 20 -8.24 -6.91 -23.24
CA ALA A 20 -6.83 -6.71 -22.93
C ALA A 20 -6.38 -7.99 -22.19
N PRO A 21 -5.36 -8.72 -22.66
CA PRO A 21 -4.86 -9.85 -21.91
C PRO A 21 -4.43 -9.34 -20.54
N ALA A 22 -4.90 -10.01 -19.49
CA ALA A 22 -4.34 -9.92 -18.15
C ALA A 22 -2.89 -10.43 -18.24
N ALA A 23 -1.98 -9.59 -18.74
CA ALA A 23 -0.59 -9.94 -18.91
C ALA A 23 0.04 -9.95 -17.52
N TRP A 24 0.26 -11.15 -17.00
CA TRP A 24 1.05 -11.36 -15.79
C TRP A 24 2.45 -10.84 -16.06
N GLN A 25 3.03 -10.12 -15.12
CA GLN A 25 4.42 -9.71 -15.26
C GLN A 25 5.32 -10.93 -15.03
N ASP A 26 6.07 -11.31 -16.07
CA ASP A 26 7.12 -12.31 -15.97
C ASP A 26 8.44 -11.61 -15.60
N PRO A 27 8.95 -11.80 -14.36
CA PRO A 27 10.19 -11.17 -13.92
C PRO A 27 11.42 -11.66 -14.69
N PHE A 28 11.35 -12.80 -15.39
CA PHE A 28 12.47 -13.31 -16.19
C PHE A 28 12.67 -12.56 -17.51
N LEU A 29 11.65 -11.84 -17.98
CA LEU A 29 11.68 -11.09 -19.23
C LEU A 29 12.06 -9.61 -19.03
N VAL A 30 12.16 -9.16 -17.77
CA VAL A 30 12.54 -7.78 -17.44
C VAL A 30 14.04 -7.74 -17.15
N ARG A 31 14.75 -6.79 -17.77
CA ARG A 31 16.17 -6.57 -17.47
C ARG A 31 16.32 -6.02 -16.05
N GLY A 32 17.12 -6.71 -15.24
CA GLY A 32 17.47 -6.32 -13.88
C GLY A 32 17.93 -4.85 -13.78
N ASP A 33 17.28 -4.04 -12.94
CA ASP A 33 17.81 -2.73 -12.53
C ASP A 33 18.80 -2.93 -11.37
N SER A 34 19.96 -2.29 -11.46
CA SER A 34 20.96 -2.33 -10.39
C SER A 34 20.72 -1.26 -9.32
N ARG A 35 19.76 -0.35 -9.54
CA ARG A 35 19.42 0.70 -8.58
C ARG A 35 18.37 0.21 -7.60
N ALA A 36 18.80 0.03 -6.36
CA ALA A 36 17.93 -0.29 -5.24
C ALA A 36 17.65 0.94 -4.37
N ALA A 37 16.42 1.05 -3.86
CA ALA A 37 16.10 1.78 -2.64
C ALA A 37 16.00 0.78 -1.47
N ALA A 38 15.81 1.26 -0.25
CA ALA A 38 15.75 0.42 0.94
C ALA A 38 14.49 0.72 1.76
N ILE A 39 13.75 -0.33 2.16
CA ILE A 39 12.79 -0.25 3.26
C ILE A 39 13.57 -0.55 4.54
N PRO A 40 13.66 0.41 5.47
CA PRO A 40 14.28 0.13 6.76
C PRO A 40 13.39 -0.79 7.60
N THR A 41 14.01 -1.74 8.30
CA THR A 41 13.31 -2.73 9.12
C THR A 41 13.14 -2.20 10.54
N VAL A 42 12.11 -1.37 10.76
CA VAL A 42 11.88 -0.70 12.05
C VAL A 42 10.98 -1.50 12.99
N SER A 43 10.05 -2.31 12.46
CA SER A 43 9.09 -3.03 13.30
C SER A 43 9.76 -4.07 14.19
N VAL A 44 10.78 -4.75 13.65
CA VAL A 44 11.56 -5.75 14.41
C VAL A 44 12.26 -5.11 15.61
N GLU A 45 12.64 -3.83 15.54
CA GLU A 45 13.25 -3.07 16.67
C GLU A 45 12.30 -2.92 17.84
N HIS A 46 11.02 -2.71 17.59
CA HIS A 46 10.02 -2.40 18.61
C HIS A 46 9.40 -3.64 19.25
N SER A 47 9.46 -4.80 18.59
CA SER A 47 8.79 -6.03 19.04
C SER A 47 9.74 -7.05 19.70
N TYR A 48 11.00 -6.66 19.95
CA TYR A 48 12.01 -7.54 20.56
C TYR A 48 12.04 -7.44 22.08
N THR A 49 11.94 -8.59 22.75
CA THR A 49 12.21 -8.73 24.17
C THR A 49 13.52 -9.50 24.35
N PRO A 50 14.56 -8.92 24.99
CA PRO A 50 15.82 -9.62 25.20
C PRO A 50 15.65 -10.88 26.05
N ALA A 51 16.50 -11.88 25.80
CA ALA A 51 16.54 -13.08 26.61
C ALA A 51 16.87 -12.71 28.07
N LEU A 52 16.13 -13.30 29.02
CA LEU A 52 16.23 -12.98 30.46
C LEU A 52 17.58 -13.38 31.12
N ASP A 53 18.45 -14.08 30.40
CA ASP A 53 19.69 -14.66 30.94
C ASP A 53 20.93 -13.97 30.34
N GLN A 54 21.67 -13.25 31.19
CA GLN A 54 22.76 -12.31 30.81
C GLN A 54 24.02 -12.99 30.23
N GLY A 55 24.03 -14.32 30.08
CA GLY A 55 25.18 -15.10 29.59
C GLY A 55 25.01 -15.73 28.20
N ARG A 56 23.84 -15.61 27.55
CA ARG A 56 23.64 -16.12 26.19
C ARG A 56 23.89 -15.02 25.15
N PRO A 57 24.52 -15.33 24.00
CA PRO A 57 24.58 -14.40 22.89
C PRO A 57 23.16 -14.00 22.48
N ASP A 58 22.84 -12.73 22.66
CA ASP A 58 21.63 -12.13 22.12
C ASP A 58 21.77 -12.15 20.59
N SER A 59 20.89 -12.89 19.92
CA SER A 59 20.95 -13.11 18.47
C SER A 59 20.90 -11.81 17.66
N ARG A 60 20.43 -10.70 18.27
CA ARG A 60 20.38 -9.38 17.63
C ARG A 60 21.67 -8.57 17.81
N VAL A 61 22.39 -8.75 18.91
CA VAL A 61 23.77 -8.23 19.05
C VAL A 61 24.69 -8.91 18.03
N ALA A 62 24.35 -10.16 17.65
CA ALA A 62 25.09 -10.91 16.63
C ALA A 62 24.66 -10.58 15.19
N TYR A 63 23.38 -10.28 14.92
CA TYR A 63 22.87 -10.02 13.56
C TYR A 63 21.76 -8.95 13.56
N GLY A 64 22.03 -7.77 12.98
CA GLY A 64 21.00 -6.76 12.72
C GLY A 64 20.00 -7.22 11.66
N ALA A 65 18.75 -6.75 11.73
CA ALA A 65 17.77 -6.99 10.67
C ALA A 65 18.13 -6.09 9.48
N PRO A 66 18.52 -6.63 8.32
CA PRO A 66 18.92 -5.81 7.19
C PRO A 66 17.71 -5.07 6.62
N ASP A 67 17.97 -3.92 6.00
CA ASP A 67 16.97 -3.22 5.20
C ASP A 67 16.58 -4.09 3.99
N THR A 68 15.31 -4.00 3.58
CA THR A 68 14.84 -4.73 2.38
C THR A 68 15.16 -3.91 1.12
N PRO A 69 15.93 -4.44 0.16
CA PRO A 69 16.17 -3.76 -1.10
C PRO A 69 14.89 -3.75 -1.96
N ILE A 70 14.60 -2.60 -2.57
CA ILE A 70 13.51 -2.44 -3.53
C ILE A 70 14.08 -2.01 -4.87
N TYR A 71 13.69 -2.73 -5.91
CA TYR A 71 14.12 -2.44 -7.28
C TYR A 71 12.95 -1.95 -8.13
N ARG A 72 13.25 -1.11 -9.11
CA ARG A 72 12.23 -0.43 -9.94
C ARG A 72 11.61 -1.32 -11.00
N ASP A 73 12.34 -2.34 -11.40
CA ASP A 73 12.01 -3.37 -12.38
C ASP A 73 11.22 -4.54 -11.77
N ARG A 74 11.05 -4.56 -10.44
CA ARG A 74 10.28 -5.58 -9.74
C ARG A 74 8.82 -5.17 -9.59
N PRO A 75 7.88 -6.13 -9.70
CA PRO A 75 6.48 -5.84 -9.51
C PRO A 75 6.18 -5.64 -8.02
N LEU A 76 5.13 -4.88 -7.75
CA LEU A 76 4.66 -4.57 -6.40
C LEU A 76 4.49 -5.83 -5.56
N ASN A 77 3.91 -6.90 -6.11
CA ASN A 77 3.68 -8.13 -5.35
C ASN A 77 4.98 -8.83 -4.91
N GLU A 78 6.08 -8.71 -5.66
CA GLU A 78 7.37 -9.30 -5.30
C GLU A 78 8.00 -8.52 -4.15
N THR A 79 8.04 -7.19 -4.27
CA THR A 79 8.54 -6.30 -3.21
C THR A 79 7.76 -6.45 -1.91
N LEU A 80 6.42 -6.55 -1.98
CA LEU A 80 5.58 -6.76 -0.79
C LEU A 80 5.94 -8.07 -0.08
N ARG A 81 6.09 -9.17 -0.83
CA ARG A 81 6.43 -10.50 -0.27
C ARG A 81 7.87 -10.61 0.22
N GLY A 82 8.79 -9.87 -0.40
CA GLY A 82 10.21 -9.87 -0.04
C GLY A 82 10.54 -9.00 1.18
N SER A 83 9.60 -8.17 1.65
CA SER A 83 9.82 -7.23 2.75
C SER A 83 9.40 -7.82 4.09
N ILE A 84 10.36 -7.90 5.01
CA ILE A 84 10.12 -8.29 6.41
C ILE A 84 9.19 -7.27 7.06
N GLU A 85 9.37 -5.98 6.77
CA GLU A 85 8.60 -4.86 7.32
C GLU A 85 7.13 -4.84 6.86
N LEU A 86 6.78 -5.57 5.80
CA LEU A 86 5.43 -5.63 5.21
C LEU A 86 4.79 -7.02 5.32
N ALA A 87 5.34 -7.91 6.15
CA ALA A 87 4.87 -9.28 6.29
C ALA A 87 3.40 -9.38 6.71
N ASP A 88 2.97 -8.58 7.70
CA ASP A 88 1.59 -8.60 8.20
C ASP A 88 0.61 -8.04 7.15
N TYR A 89 1.02 -6.97 6.46
CA TYR A 89 0.22 -6.38 5.39
C TYR A 89 0.05 -7.33 4.21
N THR A 90 1.13 -8.01 3.82
CA THR A 90 1.11 -9.03 2.77
C THR A 90 0.17 -10.17 3.13
N ARG A 91 0.24 -10.66 4.37
CA ARG A 91 -0.69 -11.70 4.87
C ARG A 91 -2.14 -11.23 4.83
N ALA A 92 -2.40 -9.98 5.21
CA ALA A 92 -3.73 -9.39 5.19
C ALA A 92 -4.27 -9.25 3.76
N LEU A 93 -3.43 -8.83 2.80
CA LEU A 93 -3.80 -8.77 1.38
C LEU A 93 -4.09 -10.16 0.80
N ASP A 94 -3.35 -11.19 1.20
CA ASP A 94 -3.59 -12.57 0.77
C ASP A 94 -4.95 -13.08 1.29
N LEU A 95 -5.25 -12.86 2.57
CA LEU A 95 -6.54 -13.22 3.16
C LEU A 95 -7.72 -12.47 2.52
N ALA A 96 -7.50 -11.22 2.11
CA ALA A 96 -8.50 -10.41 1.44
C ALA A 96 -8.60 -10.67 -0.09
N GLY A 97 -7.73 -11.51 -0.66
CA GLY A 97 -7.67 -11.76 -2.10
C GLY A 97 -7.21 -10.54 -2.93
N MET A 98 -6.64 -9.53 -2.29
CA MET A 98 -6.25 -8.25 -2.92
C MET A 98 -4.84 -8.28 -3.51
N MET A 99 -4.10 -9.38 -3.35
CA MET A 99 -2.78 -9.55 -3.98
C MET A 99 -2.86 -9.89 -5.46
N ALA A 100 -3.94 -10.55 -5.92
CA ALA A 100 -4.07 -11.01 -7.31
C ALA A 100 -4.02 -9.87 -8.35
N PRO A 101 -4.67 -8.70 -8.14
CA PRO A 101 -4.54 -7.55 -9.05
C PRO A 101 -3.10 -7.04 -9.17
N LEU A 102 -2.32 -7.05 -8.10
CA LEU A 102 -0.94 -6.54 -8.07
C LEU A 102 0.07 -7.39 -8.84
N ARG A 103 -0.37 -8.53 -9.40
CA ARG A 103 0.42 -9.39 -10.28
C ARG A 103 0.22 -9.06 -11.77
N GLN A 104 -0.79 -8.25 -12.07
CA GLN A 104 -1.09 -7.79 -13.41
C GLN A 104 -0.18 -6.61 -13.80
N ALA A 105 -0.04 -6.39 -15.10
CA ALA A 105 0.79 -5.33 -15.66
C ALA A 105 0.30 -3.89 -15.34
N GLY A 106 -0.95 -3.73 -14.94
CA GLY A 106 -1.56 -2.40 -14.78
C GLY A 106 -0.78 -1.51 -13.81
N PRO A 107 -0.72 -0.19 -14.03
CA PRO A 107 -0.09 0.66 -13.04
C PRO A 107 -1.00 0.74 -11.80
N PHE A 108 -0.46 0.36 -10.65
CA PHE A 108 -1.09 0.51 -9.35
C PHE A 108 -0.33 1.51 -8.49
N THR A 109 -1.00 2.12 -7.53
CA THR A 109 -0.32 2.83 -6.44
C THR A 109 -0.73 2.16 -5.14
N VAL A 110 0.25 1.64 -4.42
CA VAL A 110 0.02 0.92 -3.15
C VAL A 110 0.52 1.78 -2.00
N PHE A 111 -0.37 2.10 -1.09
CA PHE A 111 -0.09 2.69 0.21
C PHE A 111 -0.01 1.57 1.25
N ALA A 112 1.15 0.91 1.30
CA ALA A 112 1.40 -0.20 2.18
C ALA A 112 1.49 0.26 3.65
N VAL A 113 0.99 -0.59 4.55
CA VAL A 113 1.04 -0.37 5.99
C VAL A 113 2.14 -1.26 6.57
N PRO A 114 3.15 -0.72 7.27
CA PRO A 114 4.15 -1.53 7.95
C PRO A 114 3.58 -2.40 9.08
N ASN A 115 4.36 -3.39 9.54
CA ASN A 115 3.94 -4.30 10.62
C ASN A 115 3.60 -3.53 11.91
N LEU A 116 4.42 -2.57 12.34
CA LEU A 116 4.26 -1.88 13.62
C LEU A 116 2.86 -1.25 13.80
N PRO A 117 2.32 -0.45 12.87
CA PRO A 117 0.94 0.02 12.95
C PRO A 117 -0.10 -1.11 13.01
N MET A 118 0.10 -2.21 12.28
CA MET A 118 -0.83 -3.35 12.26
C MET A 118 -0.82 -4.10 13.61
N GLU A 119 0.35 -4.31 14.18
CA GLU A 119 0.53 -4.91 15.49
C GLU A 119 -0.05 -4.03 16.61
N GLN A 120 0.14 -2.71 16.53
CA GLN A 120 -0.46 -1.75 17.47
C GLN A 120 -2.00 -1.85 17.46
N LEU A 121 -2.61 -1.94 16.28
CA LEU A 121 -4.05 -2.16 16.16
C LEU A 121 -4.49 -3.50 16.78
N ALA A 122 -3.71 -4.57 16.55
CA ALA A 122 -4.00 -5.87 17.14
C ALA A 122 -3.92 -5.85 18.67
N ARG A 123 -2.90 -5.20 19.25
CA ARG A 123 -2.75 -5.04 20.71
C ARG A 123 -3.85 -4.19 21.32
N ALA A 124 -4.24 -3.09 20.67
CA ALA A 124 -5.31 -2.22 21.14
C ALA A 124 -6.67 -2.91 21.21
N SER A 125 -6.85 -4.05 20.51
CA SER A 125 -8.10 -4.81 20.51
C SER A 125 -8.27 -5.72 21.75
N GLY A 126 -7.22 -5.93 22.56
CA GLY A 126 -7.26 -6.60 23.88
C GLY A 126 -7.48 -8.13 23.84
N PRO A 127 -7.27 -8.86 24.97
CA PRO A 127 -7.43 -10.32 25.03
C PRO A 127 -8.89 -10.80 25.13
N SER A 128 -9.82 -9.92 25.52
CA SER A 128 -11.27 -10.22 25.63
C SER A 128 -12.11 -9.55 24.52
N GLY A 129 -11.48 -8.77 23.65
CA GLY A 129 -12.13 -8.05 22.56
C GLY A 129 -11.64 -8.64 21.25
N SER A 130 -12.58 -9.09 20.42
CA SER A 130 -12.37 -9.62 19.07
C SER A 130 -11.15 -9.03 18.36
N VAL A 131 -10.30 -9.91 17.80
CA VAL A 131 -9.42 -9.65 16.63
C VAL A 131 -9.93 -8.39 15.92
N PRO A 132 -9.10 -7.34 15.69
CA PRO A 132 -9.57 -6.04 15.19
C PRO A 132 -10.63 -6.31 14.15
N ALA A 133 -11.88 -5.91 14.46
CA ALA A 133 -13.06 -6.44 13.80
C ALA A 133 -12.74 -6.49 12.30
N PRO A 134 -12.87 -7.63 11.59
CA PRO A 134 -12.41 -7.80 10.23
C PRO A 134 -12.75 -6.62 9.30
N ALA A 135 -13.83 -5.89 9.61
CA ALA A 135 -14.21 -4.60 9.04
C ALA A 135 -13.13 -3.48 9.08
N VAL A 136 -12.41 -3.25 10.19
CA VAL A 136 -11.38 -2.18 10.30
C VAL A 136 -10.17 -2.52 9.43
N LEU A 137 -9.69 -3.76 9.53
CA LEU A 137 -8.60 -4.24 8.67
C LEU A 137 -9.02 -4.22 7.20
N HIS A 138 -10.21 -4.72 6.87
CA HIS A 138 -10.73 -4.70 5.51
C HIS A 138 -10.85 -3.27 4.97
N ARG A 139 -11.32 -2.31 5.79
CA ARG A 139 -11.38 -0.90 5.43
C ARG A 139 -10.00 -0.32 5.16
N ALA A 140 -9.01 -0.60 6.01
CA ALA A 140 -7.64 -0.14 5.80
C ALA A 140 -7.04 -0.70 4.50
N LEU A 141 -7.26 -1.99 4.21
CA LEU A 141 -6.84 -2.61 2.96
C LEU A 141 -7.58 -2.02 1.74
N ALA A 142 -8.87 -1.71 1.88
CA ALA A 142 -9.69 -1.15 0.80
C ALA A 142 -9.15 0.20 0.29
N TYR A 143 -8.57 1.02 1.17
CA TYR A 143 -7.96 2.31 0.80
C TYR A 143 -6.48 2.21 0.40
N SER A 144 -5.86 1.06 0.60
CA SER A 144 -4.42 0.89 0.39
C SER A 144 -4.01 0.73 -1.08
N ILE A 145 -4.90 0.24 -1.96
CA ILE A 145 -4.57 0.00 -3.36
C ILE A 145 -5.41 0.89 -4.27
N VAL A 146 -4.74 1.73 -5.05
CA VAL A 146 -5.33 2.66 -6.01
C VAL A 146 -4.98 2.24 -7.44
N ARG A 147 -5.94 2.44 -8.35
CA ARG A 147 -5.72 2.24 -9.79
C ARG A 147 -4.99 3.45 -10.39
N GLY A 148 -3.89 3.21 -11.08
CA GLY A 148 -3.08 4.24 -11.73
C GLY A 148 -1.69 4.41 -11.10
N ALA A 149 -0.76 4.95 -11.89
CA ALA A 149 0.58 5.30 -11.42
C ALA A 149 0.58 6.77 -10.98
N TYR A 150 0.83 6.97 -9.69
CA TYR A 150 0.90 8.27 -9.06
C TYR A 150 2.28 8.48 -8.42
N PRO A 151 3.33 8.81 -9.19
CA PRO A 151 4.64 9.13 -8.64
C PRO A 151 4.57 10.34 -7.70
N ALA A 152 5.48 10.44 -6.73
CA ALA A 152 5.42 11.46 -5.69
C ALA A 152 5.40 12.89 -6.24
N ALA A 153 6.15 13.18 -7.30
CA ALA A 153 6.12 14.48 -7.97
C ALA A 153 4.74 14.80 -8.55
N ARG A 154 4.11 13.82 -9.22
CA ARG A 154 2.77 13.96 -9.80
C ARG A 154 1.71 14.14 -8.71
N LEU A 155 1.77 13.35 -7.63
CA LEU A 155 0.84 13.52 -6.50
C LEU A 155 0.96 14.90 -5.87
N ARG A 156 2.18 15.38 -5.61
CA ARG A 156 2.38 16.72 -5.05
C ARG A 156 1.80 17.81 -5.94
N GLN A 157 1.97 17.71 -7.26
CA GLN A 157 1.37 18.64 -8.21
C GLN A 157 -0.17 18.56 -8.21
N MET A 158 -0.73 17.36 -8.26
CA MET A 158 -2.19 17.15 -8.20
C MET A 158 -2.79 17.69 -6.91
N VAL A 159 -2.13 17.44 -5.77
CA VAL A 159 -2.52 17.95 -4.46
C VAL A 159 -2.49 19.47 -4.44
N ALA A 160 -1.41 20.10 -4.92
CA ALA A 160 -1.28 21.56 -4.93
C ALA A 160 -2.27 22.27 -5.87
N ALA A 161 -2.67 21.61 -6.97
CA ALA A 161 -3.64 22.14 -7.91
C ALA A 161 -5.10 21.92 -7.46
N ALA A 162 -5.34 21.01 -6.53
CA ALA A 162 -6.69 20.64 -6.13
C ALA A 162 -7.25 21.60 -5.06
N PRO A 163 -8.56 21.92 -5.11
CA PRO A 163 -9.23 22.68 -4.07
C PRO A 163 -9.02 22.05 -2.69
N GLY A 164 -8.67 22.87 -1.70
CA GLY A 164 -8.40 22.39 -0.34
C GLY A 164 -7.12 21.55 -0.19
N ASN A 165 -6.21 21.61 -1.17
CA ASN A 165 -4.95 20.86 -1.18
C ASN A 165 -5.14 19.35 -0.96
N ARG A 166 -6.17 18.78 -1.60
CA ARG A 166 -6.54 17.37 -1.48
C ARG A 166 -7.04 16.81 -2.80
N VAL A 167 -6.52 15.66 -3.19
CA VAL A 167 -6.95 14.93 -4.39
C VAL A 167 -7.58 13.60 -4.02
N SER A 168 -8.68 13.25 -4.68
CA SER A 168 -9.38 11.99 -4.49
C SER A 168 -8.92 10.96 -5.52
N LEU A 169 -8.54 9.77 -5.07
CA LEU A 169 -8.04 8.68 -5.91
C LEU A 169 -8.93 7.44 -5.79
N PRO A 170 -9.35 6.81 -6.90
CA PRO A 170 -10.22 5.64 -6.88
C PRO A 170 -9.46 4.37 -6.47
N THR A 171 -10.01 3.62 -5.52
CA THR A 171 -9.39 2.40 -4.99
C THR A 171 -9.81 1.16 -5.78
N VAL A 172 -9.04 0.08 -5.66
CA VAL A 172 -9.36 -1.22 -6.29
C VAL A 172 -10.56 -1.89 -5.61
N ALA A 173 -10.74 -1.70 -4.30
CA ALA A 173 -11.85 -2.24 -3.52
C ALA A 173 -13.17 -1.47 -3.69
N GLY A 174 -13.16 -0.35 -4.42
CA GLY A 174 -14.28 0.56 -4.51
C GLY A 174 -14.23 1.67 -3.45
N GLY A 175 -14.75 2.84 -3.80
CA GLY A 175 -14.58 4.07 -3.02
C GLY A 175 -13.33 4.86 -3.42
N THR A 176 -12.97 5.81 -2.57
CA THR A 176 -11.88 6.77 -2.84
C THR A 176 -11.03 6.98 -1.60
N VAL A 177 -9.72 7.11 -1.80
CA VAL A 177 -8.79 7.61 -0.77
C VAL A 177 -8.41 9.05 -1.10
N LEU A 178 -8.34 9.90 -0.09
CA LEU A 178 -7.88 11.28 -0.26
C LEU A 178 -6.38 11.34 0.02
N VAL A 179 -5.63 11.95 -0.90
CA VAL A 179 -4.24 12.32 -0.68
C VAL A 179 -4.17 13.83 -0.50
N GLY A 180 -3.54 14.29 0.57
CA GLY A 180 -3.37 15.70 0.86
C GLY A 180 -1.97 16.02 1.30
N ARG A 181 -1.82 17.21 1.87
CA ARG A 181 -0.57 17.69 2.47
C ARG A 181 -0.79 17.97 3.94
N ASP A 182 0.11 17.48 4.78
CA ASP A 182 0.14 17.83 6.19
C ASP A 182 0.46 19.33 6.34
N PRO A 183 -0.35 20.11 7.07
CA PRO A 183 -0.14 21.55 7.20
C PRO A 183 1.10 21.91 8.02
N GLY A 184 1.55 21.05 8.94
CA GLY A 184 2.71 21.32 9.80
C GLY A 184 4.04 20.94 9.15
N THR A 185 4.12 19.75 8.57
CA THR A 185 5.35 19.17 8.01
C THR A 185 5.46 19.33 6.50
N GLY A 186 4.37 19.65 5.81
CA GLY A 186 4.33 19.74 4.35
C GLY A 186 4.48 18.39 3.64
N ARG A 187 4.47 17.26 4.35
CA ARG A 187 4.54 15.90 3.79
C ARG A 187 3.21 15.45 3.22
N LEU A 188 3.22 14.44 2.35
CA LEU A 188 1.99 13.83 1.87
C LEU A 188 1.31 13.04 3.00
N VAL A 189 -0.02 13.09 3.03
CA VAL A 189 -0.84 12.34 4.00
C VAL A 189 -2.02 11.71 3.29
N LEU A 190 -2.45 10.55 3.78
CA LEU A 190 -3.70 9.91 3.38
C LEU A 190 -4.81 10.32 4.33
N SER A 191 -6.02 10.41 3.82
CA SER A 191 -7.22 10.63 4.61
C SER A 191 -8.41 9.84 4.04
N ASP A 192 -9.28 9.37 4.92
CA ASP A 192 -10.53 8.69 4.57
C ASP A 192 -11.72 9.65 4.43
N GLY A 193 -11.51 10.95 4.68
CA GLY A 193 -12.58 11.96 4.70
C GLY A 193 -13.48 11.92 5.93
N ALA A 194 -13.34 10.91 6.80
CA ALA A 194 -14.07 10.75 8.05
C ALA A 194 -13.28 11.23 9.28
N GLY A 195 -12.17 11.94 9.06
CA GLY A 195 -11.28 12.45 10.11
C GLY A 195 -10.05 11.56 10.36
N GLY A 196 -9.98 10.37 9.76
CA GLY A 196 -8.78 9.55 9.76
C GLY A 196 -7.68 10.16 8.91
N VAL A 197 -6.45 10.20 9.43
CA VAL A 197 -5.25 10.68 8.73
C VAL A 197 -4.11 9.70 8.94
N ALA A 198 -3.42 9.32 7.86
CA ALA A 198 -2.23 8.48 7.91
C ALA A 198 -1.06 9.20 7.22
N PRO A 199 -0.02 9.61 7.97
CA PRO A 199 1.16 10.23 7.38
C PRO A 199 1.92 9.25 6.48
N ILE A 200 2.47 9.75 5.37
CA ILE A 200 3.34 8.95 4.52
C ILE A 200 4.77 8.98 5.09
N TRP A 201 5.39 7.80 5.15
CA TRP A 201 6.76 7.60 5.58
C TRP A 201 7.73 7.53 4.40
N ILE A 202 7.48 6.61 3.46
CA ILE A 202 8.31 6.44 2.26
C ILE A 202 7.50 6.90 1.05
N ASP A 203 8.07 7.88 0.35
CA ASP A 203 7.41 8.59 -0.75
C ASP A 203 7.71 7.97 -2.12
N GLY A 204 6.79 7.14 -2.58
CA GLY A 204 6.56 6.92 -4.01
C GLY A 204 7.70 6.24 -4.76
N MET A 205 8.10 5.07 -4.28
CA MET A 205 9.12 4.23 -4.90
C MET A 205 8.56 3.58 -6.17
N PRO A 206 9.15 3.82 -7.35
CA PRO A 206 8.66 3.26 -8.60
C PRO A 206 8.90 1.76 -8.65
N GLN A 207 7.95 1.04 -9.25
CA GLN A 207 7.91 -0.42 -9.46
C GLN A 207 7.50 -0.71 -10.90
N SER A 208 7.73 -1.93 -11.41
CA SER A 208 7.47 -2.26 -12.82
C SER A 208 6.00 -2.16 -13.20
N ASN A 209 5.09 -2.32 -12.23
CA ASN A 209 3.65 -2.14 -12.39
C ASN A 209 3.09 -1.04 -11.47
N GLY A 210 3.89 -0.04 -11.10
CA GLY A 210 3.33 1.09 -10.37
C GLY A 210 4.25 1.81 -9.40
N VAL A 211 3.68 2.18 -8.25
CA VAL A 211 4.35 3.00 -7.23
C VAL A 211 4.02 2.49 -5.84
N LEU A 212 5.04 2.29 -5.01
CA LEU A 212 4.93 1.88 -3.62
C LEU A 212 5.16 3.06 -2.67
N TYR A 213 4.24 3.22 -1.73
CA TYR A 213 4.31 4.13 -0.60
C TYR A 213 4.20 3.33 0.69
N LEU A 214 4.85 3.80 1.76
CA LEU A 214 4.64 3.25 3.10
C LEU A 214 4.03 4.32 4.00
N THR A 215 3.02 3.97 4.79
CA THR A 215 2.42 4.87 5.79
C THR A 215 3.09 4.72 7.15
N ARG A 216 2.93 5.71 8.02
CA ARG A 216 3.32 5.64 9.44
C ARG A 216 2.23 5.08 10.36
N SER A 217 0.98 5.11 9.91
CA SER A 217 -0.17 4.62 10.69
C SER A 217 -1.22 4.00 9.78
N LEU A 218 -2.18 3.29 10.39
CA LEU A 218 -3.39 2.88 9.69
C LEU A 218 -4.32 4.07 9.48
N LEU A 219 -4.99 4.08 8.33
CA LEU A 219 -6.02 5.05 8.05
C LEU A 219 -7.22 4.83 8.98
N GLY A 220 -7.65 5.88 9.69
CA GLY A 220 -8.76 5.82 10.64
C GLY A 220 -8.38 5.43 12.07
N VAL A 221 -7.08 5.22 12.35
CA VAL A 221 -6.55 5.04 13.71
C VAL A 221 -5.60 6.22 13.98
N PRO A 222 -5.79 6.99 15.06
CA PRO A 222 -4.83 8.05 15.41
C PRO A 222 -3.43 7.44 15.57
N PRO A 223 -2.36 8.13 15.15
CA PRO A 223 -1.01 7.64 15.39
C PRO A 223 -0.86 7.38 16.89
N ALA A 224 -0.38 6.18 17.26
CA ALA A 224 0.12 5.98 18.60
C ALA A 224 1.18 7.06 18.85
N SER A 225 1.20 7.67 20.04
CA SER A 225 2.25 8.58 20.44
C SER A 225 3.60 7.96 20.07
N ASP A 226 4.45 8.71 19.37
CA ASP A 226 5.80 8.28 18.99
C ASP A 226 6.57 7.89 20.26
N ASP A 227 6.48 6.64 20.68
CA ASP A 227 7.28 6.07 21.76
C ASP A 227 8.70 5.86 21.20
N GLY A 228 9.43 6.95 21.09
CA GLY A 228 10.89 6.98 21.04
C GLY A 228 11.54 6.16 19.94
N ALA A 229 11.30 6.49 18.66
CA ALA A 229 12.29 6.15 17.63
C ALA A 229 13.61 6.87 17.99
N PRO A 230 14.73 6.17 18.22
CA PRO A 230 15.96 6.85 18.57
C PRO A 230 16.37 7.76 17.42
N ALA A 231 16.58 9.04 17.74
CA ALA A 231 17.25 9.95 16.83
C ALA A 231 18.58 9.30 16.42
N ARG A 232 18.75 9.03 15.12
CA ARG A 232 20.07 8.72 14.58
C ARG A 232 20.90 9.99 14.68
N THR A 233 21.55 10.19 15.82
CA THR A 233 22.70 11.08 15.93
C THR A 233 23.79 10.49 15.04
N GLY A 234 24.27 11.30 14.09
CA GLY A 234 25.35 10.95 13.17
C GLY A 234 26.72 10.93 13.83
#